data_AF-A0A3P7DU69-F1
#
_entry.id   AF-A0A3P7DU69-F1
#
_cell.length_a   1.000
_cell.length_b   1.000
_cell.length_c   1.000
_cell.angle_alpha   90.00
_cell.angle_beta   90.00
_cell.angle_gamma   90.00
#
_symmetry.space_group_name_H-M   'P 1'
#
loop_
_entity.id
_entity.type
_entity.pdbx_description
1 polymer ?
#
loop_
_entity_poly.entity_id
_entity_poly.type
_entity_poly.pdbx_seq_one_letter_code
_entity_poly.pdbx_strand_id
1 'polypeptide(L)' 'MRAAAAGATFHVTEISTRKRYLAQLRALDENLARNIEMQNNLDHPNIIQLHQAIMDQGIAVLIYEK' A
#
# COMPACT_ATOMS: atom_id res chain seq x y z
N MET A 1 -10.87 2.80 -21.16
CA MET A 1 -11.09 2.91 -19.70
C MET A 1 -9.80 2.59 -18.95
N ARG A 2 -8.95 3.57 -18.58
CA ARG A 2 -7.63 3.27 -17.99
C ARG A 2 -7.24 4.04 -16.71
N ALA A 3 -8.12 4.85 -16.13
CA ALA A 3 -7.75 5.71 -15.00
C ALA A 3 -8.63 5.57 -13.73
N ALA A 4 -9.70 4.77 -13.74
CA ALA A 4 -10.66 4.77 -12.64
C ALA A 4 -10.20 4.04 -11.36
N ALA A 5 -9.10 3.28 -11.40
CA ALA A 5 -8.63 2.49 -10.25
C ALA A 5 -7.48 3.15 -9.47
N ALA A 6 -6.93 4.28 -9.94
CA ALA A 6 -5.77 4.91 -9.31
C ALA A 6 -6.20 5.73 -8.07
N GLY A 7 -6.31 5.08 -6.92
CA GLY A 7 -6.49 5.75 -5.63
C GLY A 7 -7.69 5.30 -4.78
N ALA A 8 -8.55 4.40 -5.26
CA ALA A 8 -9.61 3.85 -4.43
C ALA A 8 -9.02 2.96 -3.32
N THR A 9 -9.42 3.20 -2.07
CA THR A 9 -9.08 2.35 -0.94
C THR A 9 -10.08 1.19 -0.81
N PHE A 10 -9.58 0.02 -0.42
CA PHE A 10 -10.38 -1.18 -0.21
C PHE A 10 -9.85 -1.96 0.99
N HIS A 11 -10.68 -2.79 1.60
CA HIS A 11 -10.24 -3.64 2.70
C HIS A 11 -9.66 -4.96 2.16
N VAL A 12 -8.53 -5.38 2.71
CA VAL A 12 -7.95 -6.69 2.48
C VAL A 12 -7.88 -7.47 3.79
N THR A 13 -7.99 -8.79 3.70
CA THR A 13 -7.81 -9.68 4.84
C THR A 13 -6.62 -10.56 4.56
N GLU A 14 -5.64 -10.56 5.45
CA GLU A 14 -4.51 -11.46 5.36
C GLU A 14 -4.98 -12.88 5.71
N ILE A 15 -4.72 -13.85 4.83
CA ILE A 15 -5.30 -15.21 4.96
C ILE A 15 -4.70 -15.96 6.17
N SER A 16 -3.39 -15.81 6.38
CA SER A 16 -2.62 -16.43 7.47
C SER A 16 -3.09 -16.01 8.85
N THR A 17 -3.31 -14.71 9.06
CA THR A 17 -3.61 -14.14 10.39
C THR A 17 -5.07 -13.77 10.59
N ARG A 18 -5.86 -13.72 9.50
CA ARG A 18 -7.23 -13.16 9.45
C ARG A 18 -7.31 -11.67 9.84
N LYS A 19 -6.18 -10.96 9.93
CA LYS A 19 -6.18 -9.52 10.20
C LYS A 19 -6.70 -8.76 8.98
N ARG A 20 -7.43 -7.68 9.26
CA ARG A 20 -7.96 -6.76 8.25
C ARG A 20 -7.08 -5.52 8.15
N TYR A 21 -6.78 -5.14 6.92
CA TYR A 21 -5.97 -3.98 6.59
C TYR A 21 -6.69 -3.10 5.58
N LEU A 22 -6.29 -1.83 5.53
CA LEU A 22 -6.69 -0.93 4.46
C LEU A 22 -5.66 -1.02 3.34
N ALA A 23 -6.10 -1.22 2.12
CA ALA A 23 -5.25 -1.24 0.95
C ALA A 23 -5.62 -0.15 -0.05
N GLN A 24 -4.65 0.33 -0.82
CA GLN A 24 -4.86 1.27 -1.92
C GLN A 24 -4.12 0.81 -3.17
N LEU A 25 -4.81 0.83 -4.32
CA LEU A 25 -4.19 0.59 -5.63
C LEU A 25 -3.61 1.90 -6.16
N ARG A 26 -2.34 1.86 -6.57
CA ARG A 26 -1.64 2.97 -7.22
C ARG A 26 -0.86 2.48 -8.43
N ALA A 27 -0.73 3.33 -9.45
CA ALA A 27 0.22 3.06 -10.52
C ALA A 27 1.65 3.12 -9.95
N LEU A 28 2.50 2.19 -10.35
CA LEU A 28 3.88 2.19 -9.93
C LEU A 28 4.65 3.24 -10.74
N ASP A 29 5.04 4.33 -10.08
CA ASP A 29 5.95 5.35 -10.61
C ASP A 29 7.20 5.47 -9.72
N GLU A 30 8.25 6.12 -10.24
CA GLU A 30 9.54 6.28 -9.52
C GLU A 30 9.41 7.06 -8.20
N ASN A 31 8.42 7.95 -8.08
CA ASN A 31 8.18 8.68 -6.84
C ASN A 31 7.53 7.77 -5.80
N LEU A 32 6.59 6.92 -6.22
CA LEU A 32 5.93 5.96 -5.35
C LEU A 32 6.92 4.92 -4.82
N ALA A 33 7.77 4.38 -5.70
CA ALA A 33 8.81 3.43 -5.29
C ALA A 33 9.73 4.03 -4.20
N ARG A 34 10.20 5.27 -4.40
CA ARG A 34 10.99 5.99 -3.39
C ARG A 34 10.21 6.29 -2.11
N ASN A 35 8.94 6.67 -2.21
CA ASN A 35 8.11 6.95 -1.04
C ASN A 35 7.88 5.71 -0.19
N ILE A 36 7.68 4.53 -0.81
CA ILE A 36 7.58 3.25 -0.10
C ILE A 36 8.88 2.95 0.65
N GLU A 37 10.03 3.15 -0.01
CA GLU A 37 11.35 2.91 0.58
C GLU A 37 11.64 3.86 1.76
N MET A 38 11.24 5.13 1.65
CA MET A 38 11.33 6.10 2.74
C MET A 38 10.38 5.76 3.91
N GLN A 39 9.14 5.36 3.62
CA GLN A 39 8.15 5.02 4.66
C GLN A 39 8.54 3.76 5.45
N ASN A 40 9.14 2.76 4.80
CA ASN A 40 9.62 1.55 5.48
C ASN A 40 10.70 1.83 6.54
N ASN A 41 11.37 2.99 6.50
CA ASN A 41 12.38 3.39 7.48
C ASN A 41 11.81 4.24 8.65
N LEU A 42 10.52 4.59 8.62
CA LEU A 42 9.88 5.44 9.62
C LEU A 42 9.02 4.61 10.58
N ASP A 43 9.66 4.08 11.62
CA ASP A 43 8.97 3.41 12.73
C ASP A 43 8.60 4.45 13.81
N HIS A 44 7.43 5.08 13.65
CA HIS A 44 6.93 6.09 14.60
C HIS A 44 5.44 5.89 14.91
N PRO A 45 5.03 5.94 16.20
CA PRO A 45 3.67 5.58 16.62
C PRO A 45 2.54 6.49 16.10
N ASN A 46 2.87 7.67 15.55
CA ASN A 46 1.89 8.60 14.96
C ASN A 46 1.85 8.61 13.43
N ILE A 47 2.55 7.70 12.75
CA ILE A 47 2.58 7.63 11.28
C ILE A 47 1.89 6.33 10.85
N ILE A 48 0.99 6.42 9.88
CA ILE A 48 0.34 5.24 9.28
C ILE A 48 1.45 4.38 8.67
N GLN A 49 1.73 3.23 9.29
CA GLN A 49 2.74 2.32 8.79
C GLN A 49 2.24 1.57 7.58
N LEU A 50 3.10 1.52 6.56
CA LEU A 50 2.93 0.61 5.45
C LEU A 50 3.23 -0.79 5.96
N HIS A 51 2.19 -1.58 6.19
CA HIS A 51 2.32 -2.98 6.58
C HIS A 51 3.02 -3.79 5.48
N GLN A 52 2.65 -3.54 4.22
CA GLN A 52 3.24 -4.22 3.08
C GLN A 52 2.97 -3.44 1.78
N ALA A 53 3.93 -3.44 0.85
CA ALA A 53 3.68 -3.07 -0.54
C ALA A 53 3.81 -4.32 -1.43
N ILE A 54 2.80 -4.58 -2.25
CA ILE A 54 2.85 -5.64 -3.27
C ILE A 54 2.89 -4.98 -4.63
N MET A 55 3.95 -5.23 -5.38
CA MET A 55 4.14 -4.68 -6.72
C MET A 55 3.97 -5.78 -7.76
N ASP A 56 3.10 -5.58 -8.73
CA ASP A 56 2.95 -6.48 -9.88
C ASP A 56 2.54 -5.70 -11.15
N GLN A 57 3.17 -6.03 -12.28
CA GLN A 57 2.86 -5.50 -13.61
C GLN A 57 2.65 -3.96 -13.68
N GLY A 58 3.47 -3.18 -12.98
CA GLY A 58 3.38 -1.72 -12.97
C GLY A 58 2.29 -1.13 -12.07
N ILE A 59 1.74 -1.94 -11.18
CA ILE A 59 0.75 -1.54 -10.17
C ILE A 59 1.33 -1.87 -8.79
N ALA A 60 1.15 -0.95 -7.84
CA ALA A 60 1.45 -1.18 -6.43
C ALA A 60 0.16 -1.22 -5.62
N VAL A 61 0.05 -2.23 -4.77
CA VAL A 61 -0.95 -2.31 -3.69
C VAL A 61 -0.25 -1.96 -2.40
N LEU A 62 -0.61 -0.81 -1.83
CA LEU A 62 -0.12 -0.34 -0.53
C LEU A 62 -1.07 -0.85 0.55
N ILE A 63 -0.57 -1.60 1.52
CA ILE A 63 -1.32 -2.11 2.66
C ILE A 63 -0.88 -1.34 3.90
N TYR A 64 -1.83 -0.76 4.62
CA TYR A 64 -1.60 0.05 5.80
C TYR A 64 -2.07 -0.66 7.07
N GLU A 65 -1.28 -0.56 8.14
CA GLU A 65 -1.76 -0.87 9.50
C GLU A 65 -2.66 0.26 10.01
N LYS A 66 -3.71 -0.13 10.74
CA LYS A 66 -4.75 0.76 11.25
C LYS A 66 -4.34 1.39 12.57
#